data_AF-A0A8S1B6K9-F1
#
_entry.id   AF-A0A8S1B6K9-F1
#
_cell.length_a   1.000
_cell.length_b   1.000
_cell.length_c   1.000
_cell.angle_alpha   90.00
_cell.angle_beta   90.00
_cell.angle_gamma   90.00
#
_symmetry.space_group_name_H-M   'P 1'
#
loop_
_entity.id
_entity.type
_entity.pdbx_description
1 polymer ?
#
loop_
_entity_poly.entity_id
_entity_poly.type
_entity_poly.pdbx_seq_one_letter_code
_entity_poly.pdbx_strand_id
1 'polypeptide(L)'
;MFGVVVFPLFVVVALAAMDDDKLEKCNEMSPAVMSCCTSTHISPEMQFLPEIKECFKNPGHPLSCDEDECLAKKLGYYGDDRKIDREELASHLEKKFENEQLILEAVKKNCLEADISIYGPPMCDLLRMHICIFYQFRDVSKIVVTLIFAKFNHKT
;
A
#
# COMPACT_ATOMS: atom_id res chain seq x y z
N MET A 1 -4.31 -3.65 -52.32
CA MET A 1 -3.13 -2.86 -51.93
C MET A 1 -3.08 -2.83 -50.41
N PHE A 2 -1.94 -3.17 -49.85
CA PHE A 2 -1.71 -3.51 -48.44
C PHE A 2 -1.83 -2.28 -47.53
N GLY A 3 -2.78 -2.31 -46.59
CA GLY A 3 -2.79 -1.40 -45.43
C GLY A 3 -1.99 -2.04 -44.31
N VAL A 4 -0.72 -1.68 -44.18
CA VAL A 4 0.15 -2.15 -43.10
C VAL A 4 -0.29 -1.46 -41.80
N VAL A 5 -0.99 -2.20 -40.96
CA VAL A 5 -1.29 -1.80 -39.57
C VAL A 5 -0.01 -1.97 -38.76
N VAL A 6 0.76 -0.89 -38.65
CA VAL A 6 1.85 -0.76 -37.69
C VAL A 6 1.26 -0.34 -36.35
N PHE A 7 1.78 -0.90 -35.25
CA PHE A 7 1.36 -0.82 -33.83
C PHE A 7 0.47 -1.97 -33.38
N PRO A 8 1.06 -3.00 -32.71
CA PRO A 8 1.54 -2.78 -31.35
C PRO A 8 2.85 -3.55 -31.04
N LEU A 9 3.98 -2.84 -30.93
CA LEU A 9 5.24 -3.45 -30.46
C LEU A 9 5.92 -2.65 -29.34
N PHE A 10 5.28 -1.58 -28.84
CA PHE A 10 5.85 -0.70 -27.82
C PHE A 10 5.49 -1.05 -26.37
N VAL A 11 4.70 -2.09 -26.11
CA VAL A 11 4.27 -2.43 -24.74
C VAL A 11 5.14 -3.51 -24.07
N VAL A 12 6.00 -4.21 -24.82
CA VAL A 12 6.76 -5.36 -24.26
C VAL A 12 8.15 -4.97 -23.71
N VAL A 13 8.67 -3.77 -24.01
CA VAL A 13 10.07 -3.41 -23.70
C VAL A 13 10.30 -2.92 -22.26
N ALA A 14 9.25 -2.69 -21.47
CA ALA A 14 9.41 -2.16 -20.11
C ALA A 14 9.72 -3.21 -19.01
N LEU A 15 9.73 -4.52 -19.32
CA LEU A 15 9.88 -5.59 -18.30
C LEU A 15 11.25 -6.28 -18.28
N ALA A 16 12.19 -5.92 -19.15
CA ALA A 16 13.43 -6.69 -19.35
C ALA A 16 14.73 -5.95 -18.96
N ALA A 17 14.69 -5.13 -17.91
CA ALA A 17 15.90 -4.55 -17.32
C ALA A 17 15.90 -4.74 -15.80
N MET A 18 16.28 -5.94 -15.35
CA MET A 18 16.75 -6.15 -13.97
C MET A 18 18.09 -6.89 -14.05
N ASP A 19 19.13 -6.31 -13.46
CA ASP A 19 20.51 -6.80 -13.48
C ASP A 19 20.65 -8.23 -12.90
N ASP A 20 21.29 -9.11 -13.66
CA ASP A 20 21.41 -10.56 -13.38
C ASP A 20 22.18 -10.89 -12.09
N ASP A 21 23.09 -10.02 -11.62
CA ASP A 21 23.95 -10.31 -10.46
C ASP A 21 23.21 -10.34 -9.11
N LYS A 22 22.00 -9.80 -9.03
CA LYS A 22 21.17 -9.84 -7.79
C LYS A 22 20.26 -11.06 -7.72
N LEU A 23 20.08 -11.79 -8.82
CA LEU A 23 19.17 -12.92 -8.92
C LEU A 23 19.72 -14.17 -8.21
N GLU A 24 21.05 -14.34 -8.23
CA GLU A 24 21.70 -15.58 -7.77
C GLU A 24 21.55 -15.81 -6.25
N LYS A 25 21.57 -14.75 -5.43
CA LYS A 25 21.36 -14.86 -3.98
C LYS A 25 19.91 -15.07 -3.54
N CYS A 26 18.93 -14.82 -4.42
CA CYS A 26 17.51 -14.98 -4.08
C CYS A 26 17.00 -16.41 -4.28
N ASN A 27 17.71 -17.24 -5.06
CA ASN A 27 17.29 -18.63 -5.35
C ASN A 27 17.57 -19.62 -4.21
N GLU A 28 18.35 -19.25 -3.20
CA GLU A 28 18.62 -20.11 -2.04
C GLU A 28 17.55 -20.01 -0.92
N MET A 29 16.58 -19.09 -1.03
CA MET A 29 15.54 -18.92 -0.02
C MET A 29 14.19 -19.51 -0.46
N SER A 30 13.48 -20.10 0.51
CA SER A 30 12.19 -20.80 0.37
C SER A 30 11.19 -20.07 -0.57
N PRO A 31 10.36 -20.80 -1.35
CA PRO A 31 9.49 -20.22 -2.39
C PRO A 31 8.47 -19.17 -1.91
N ALA A 32 8.22 -19.07 -0.60
CA ALA A 32 7.41 -17.98 -0.02
C ALA A 32 8.13 -16.61 0.00
N VAL A 33 9.45 -16.57 -0.15
CA VAL A 33 10.29 -15.36 -0.05
C VAL A 33 10.64 -14.80 -1.44
N MET A 34 10.47 -15.59 -2.51
CA MET A 34 10.75 -15.14 -3.89
C MET A 34 9.91 -13.94 -4.32
N SER A 35 8.67 -13.78 -3.80
CA SER A 35 7.84 -12.60 -4.07
C SER A 35 8.32 -11.32 -3.37
N CYS A 36 9.23 -11.44 -2.38
CA CYS A 36 9.77 -10.30 -1.64
C CYS A 36 11.08 -9.76 -2.25
N CYS A 37 11.81 -10.57 -3.04
CA CYS A 37 13.06 -10.13 -3.69
C CYS A 37 12.85 -9.12 -4.85
N THR A 38 11.61 -8.93 -5.32
CA THR A 38 11.31 -8.02 -6.43
C THR A 38 10.99 -6.58 -5.99
N SER A 39 10.94 -6.29 -4.68
CA SER A 39 10.62 -4.95 -4.20
C SER A 39 11.84 -4.27 -3.57
N THR A 40 12.83 -3.91 -4.40
CA THR A 40 13.68 -2.75 -4.11
C THR A 40 12.95 -1.42 -4.34
N HIS A 41 11.61 -1.43 -4.44
CA HIS A 41 10.77 -0.25 -4.32
C HIS A 41 10.46 0.02 -2.85
N ILE A 42 11.49 0.24 -2.03
CA ILE A 42 11.31 1.22 -0.96
C ILE A 42 11.06 2.52 -1.74
N SER A 43 9.81 2.99 -1.77
CA SER A 43 9.48 4.24 -2.45
C SER A 43 10.49 5.30 -2.00
N PRO A 44 11.17 6.02 -2.91
CA PRO A 44 12.13 7.05 -2.53
C PRO A 44 11.48 8.21 -1.75
N GLU A 45 10.15 8.26 -1.63
CA GLU A 45 9.44 9.12 -0.67
C GLU A 45 9.51 8.64 0.79
N MET A 46 9.78 7.35 1.04
CA MET A 46 10.26 6.87 2.34
C MET A 46 11.76 7.14 2.50
N GLN A 47 12.27 8.24 1.96
CA GLN A 47 13.42 8.89 2.55
C GLN A 47 12.96 9.40 3.92
N PHE A 48 12.97 8.47 4.87
CA PHE A 48 12.52 8.61 6.24
C PHE A 48 12.80 10.03 6.73
N LEU A 49 11.73 10.79 6.98
CA LEU A 49 11.84 12.00 7.80
C LEU A 49 12.72 11.61 9.00
N PRO A 50 13.78 12.36 9.31
CA PRO A 50 14.72 11.99 10.38
C PRO A 50 13.98 11.72 11.70
N GLU A 51 12.84 12.36 11.87
CA GLU A 51 11.91 12.27 12.99
C GLU A 51 11.18 10.92 13.15
N ILE A 52 11.02 10.13 12.07
CA ILE A 52 10.37 8.81 12.15
C ILE A 52 11.37 7.67 12.24
N LYS A 53 12.67 7.91 11.98
CA LYS A 53 13.71 6.86 12.05
C LYS A 53 13.83 6.27 13.46
N GLU A 54 13.61 7.08 14.48
CA GLU A 54 13.67 6.64 15.88
C GLU A 54 12.56 5.65 16.26
N CYS A 55 11.48 5.58 15.48
CA CYS A 55 10.40 4.64 15.70
C CYS A 55 10.76 3.21 15.28
N PHE A 56 11.78 3.00 14.43
CA PHE A 56 12.16 1.69 13.94
C PHE A 56 13.31 1.13 14.76
N LYS A 57 13.02 0.17 15.64
CA LYS A 57 14.06 -0.46 16.49
C LYS A 57 14.83 -1.54 15.72
N ASN A 58 14.13 -2.32 14.90
CA ASN A 58 14.72 -3.42 14.14
C ASN A 58 14.29 -3.37 12.65
N PRO A 59 15.13 -2.86 11.74
CA PRO A 59 14.81 -2.85 10.33
C PRO A 59 14.63 -4.29 9.81
N GLY A 60 13.51 -4.55 9.12
CA GLY A 60 13.22 -5.85 8.50
C GLY A 60 12.28 -6.77 9.29
N HIS A 61 11.81 -6.35 10.46
CA HIS A 61 10.74 -7.06 11.17
C HIS A 61 9.36 -6.47 10.87
N PRO A 62 8.27 -7.26 11.00
CA PRO A 62 6.93 -6.72 10.97
C PRO A 62 6.79 -5.62 12.04
N LEU A 63 6.17 -4.50 11.67
CA LEU A 63 5.89 -3.41 12.59
C LEU A 63 5.16 -3.94 13.82
N SER A 64 5.78 -3.77 14.98
CA SER A 64 5.12 -4.03 16.26
C SER A 64 4.16 -2.89 16.60
N CYS A 65 3.20 -3.15 17.49
CA CYS A 65 2.26 -2.12 17.96
C CYS A 65 2.99 -0.88 18.50
N ASP A 66 4.11 -1.06 19.20
CA ASP A 66 4.89 0.06 19.75
C ASP A 66 5.50 0.95 18.64
N GLU A 67 5.92 0.34 17.53
CA GLU A 67 6.51 1.06 16.40
C GLU A 67 5.43 1.81 15.62
N ASP A 68 4.26 1.18 15.39
CA ASP A 68 3.10 1.82 14.80
C ASP A 68 2.57 2.97 15.67
N GLU A 69 2.52 2.80 16.99
CA GLU A 69 2.16 3.86 17.93
C GLU A 69 3.14 5.03 17.86
N CYS A 70 4.44 4.77 17.82
CA CYS A 70 5.46 5.82 17.69
C CYS A 70 5.26 6.62 16.40
N LEU A 71 5.05 5.94 15.27
CA LEU A 71 4.82 6.59 13.98
C LEU A 71 3.55 7.43 14.01
N ALA A 72 2.46 6.88 14.53
CA ALA A 72 1.17 7.55 14.59
C ALA A 72 1.21 8.80 15.50
N LYS A 73 1.95 8.75 16.62
CA LYS A 73 2.20 9.91 17.48
C LYS A 73 2.99 11.00 16.76
N LYS A 74 4.04 10.62 16.02
CA LYS A 74 4.85 11.57 15.23
C LYS A 74 4.06 12.23 14.11
N LEU A 75 3.14 11.49 13.53
CA LEU A 75 2.23 11.99 12.50
C LEU A 75 1.04 12.77 13.09
N GLY A 76 0.88 12.82 14.41
CA GLY A 76 -0.10 13.68 15.09
C GLY A 76 -1.50 13.10 15.26
N TYR A 77 -1.79 11.91 14.70
CA TYR A 77 -3.13 11.31 14.77
C TYR A 77 -3.29 10.24 15.87
N TYR A 78 -2.35 10.13 16.80
CA TYR A 78 -2.44 9.23 17.95
C TYR A 78 -2.16 9.95 19.26
N GLY A 79 -3.14 9.91 20.15
CA GLY A 79 -3.10 10.59 21.44
C GLY A 79 -2.36 9.81 22.53
N ASP A 80 -2.07 10.49 23.64
CA ASP A 80 -1.47 9.85 24.82
C ASP A 80 -2.43 8.90 25.55
N ASP A 81 -3.73 9.00 25.28
CA ASP A 81 -4.76 8.08 25.79
C ASP A 81 -4.83 6.76 25.00
N ARG A 82 -3.86 6.52 24.10
CA ARG A 82 -3.79 5.35 23.20
C ARG A 82 -5.00 5.24 22.28
N LYS A 83 -5.54 6.38 21.84
CA LYS A 83 -6.60 6.44 20.85
C LYS A 83 -6.15 7.14 19.59
N ILE A 84 -6.74 6.69 18.50
CA ILE A 84 -6.60 7.30 17.18
C ILE A 84 -7.48 8.54 17.15
N ASP A 85 -6.88 9.69 16.89
CA ASP A 85 -7.60 10.89 16.48
C ASP A 85 -8.09 10.68 15.05
N ARG A 86 -9.37 10.36 14.92
CA ARG A 86 -9.99 10.04 13.63
C ARG A 86 -10.11 11.27 12.73
N GLU A 87 -10.19 12.47 13.31
CA GLU A 87 -10.29 13.72 12.55
C GLU A 87 -8.93 14.06 11.94
N GLU A 88 -7.86 13.97 12.72
CA GLU A 88 -6.51 14.19 12.21
C GLU A 88 -6.11 13.10 11.21
N LEU A 89 -6.44 11.84 11.49
CA LEU A 89 -6.23 10.75 10.53
C LEU A 89 -7.00 11.01 9.21
N ALA A 90 -8.23 11.52 9.25
CA ALA A 90 -8.98 11.87 8.05
C ALA A 90 -8.25 12.96 7.23
N SER A 91 -7.79 14.03 7.89
CA SER A 91 -6.99 15.11 7.27
C SER A 91 -5.71 14.58 6.62
N HIS A 92 -5.01 13.66 7.28
CA HIS A 92 -3.84 13.00 6.72
C HIS A 92 -4.18 12.14 5.49
N LEU A 93 -5.28 11.39 5.55
CA LEU A 93 -5.73 10.55 4.44
C LEU A 93 -6.20 11.39 3.23
N GLU A 94 -6.85 12.52 3.47
CA GLU A 94 -7.26 13.45 2.40
C GLU A 94 -6.07 13.97 1.61
N LYS A 95 -4.98 14.36 2.29
CA LYS A 95 -3.74 14.79 1.65
C LYS A 95 -3.07 13.63 0.90
N LYS A 96 -3.02 12.45 1.51
CA LYS A 96 -2.36 11.28 0.93
C LYS A 96 -3.09 10.74 -0.31
N PHE A 97 -4.41 10.79 -0.30
CA PHE A 97 -5.28 10.23 -1.34
C PHE A 97 -6.01 11.32 -2.14
N GLU A 98 -5.43 12.52 -2.25
CA GLU A 98 -6.03 13.67 -2.95
C GLU A 98 -6.44 13.33 -4.40
N ASN A 99 -5.68 12.44 -5.05
CA ASN A 99 -5.89 12.01 -6.44
C ASN A 99 -6.70 10.69 -6.55
N GLU A 100 -7.07 10.09 -5.41
CA GLU A 100 -7.65 8.74 -5.33
C GLU A 100 -8.97 8.76 -4.53
N GLN A 101 -9.91 9.64 -4.92
CA GLN A 101 -11.14 9.88 -4.15
C GLN A 101 -11.95 8.62 -3.82
N LEU A 102 -12.01 7.64 -4.74
CA LEU A 102 -12.71 6.38 -4.49
C LEU A 102 -12.12 5.58 -3.32
N ILE A 103 -10.80 5.62 -3.15
CA ILE A 103 -10.10 4.96 -2.04
C ILE A 103 -10.36 5.75 -0.75
N LEU A 104 -10.26 7.08 -0.81
CA LEU A 104 -10.53 7.95 0.32
C LEU A 104 -11.95 7.79 0.87
N GLU A 105 -12.96 7.78 -0.01
CA GLU A 105 -14.37 7.57 0.38
C GLU A 105 -14.59 6.19 1.02
N ALA A 106 -14.01 5.14 0.43
CA ALA A 106 -14.09 3.79 0.98
C ALA A 106 -13.44 3.70 2.36
N VAL A 107 -12.28 4.33 2.55
CA VAL A 107 -11.57 4.37 3.84
C VAL A 107 -12.37 5.14 4.89
N LYS A 108 -12.89 6.33 4.56
CA LYS A 108 -13.71 7.11 5.49
C LYS A 108 -14.90 6.30 6.00
N LYS A 109 -15.67 5.73 5.07
CA LYS A 109 -16.88 4.96 5.38
C LYS A 109 -16.60 3.67 6.14
N ASN A 110 -15.61 2.89 5.70
CA ASN A 110 -15.41 1.51 6.17
C ASN A 110 -14.35 1.38 7.27
N CYS A 111 -13.55 2.42 7.53
CA CYS A 111 -12.49 2.41 8.55
C CYS A 111 -12.65 3.53 9.59
N LEU A 112 -12.95 4.76 9.18
CA LEU A 112 -13.09 5.88 10.12
C LEU A 112 -14.47 5.95 10.77
N GLU A 113 -15.53 5.60 10.06
CA GLU A 113 -16.90 5.61 10.60
C GLU A 113 -17.34 4.25 11.17
N ALA A 114 -16.74 3.17 10.67
CA ALA A 114 -17.12 1.81 11.06
C ALA A 114 -16.34 1.30 12.28
N ASP A 115 -16.86 0.23 12.89
CA ASP A 115 -16.15 -0.51 13.92
C ASP A 115 -15.02 -1.34 13.30
N ILE A 116 -13.78 -1.02 13.68
CA ILE A 116 -12.58 -1.70 13.19
C ILE A 116 -12.25 -2.97 13.98
N SER A 117 -13.00 -3.28 15.06
CA SER A 117 -12.79 -4.47 15.88
C SER A 117 -12.95 -5.78 15.09
N ILE A 118 -13.67 -5.73 13.97
CA ILE A 118 -13.90 -6.85 13.04
C ILE A 118 -12.62 -7.26 12.27
N TYR A 119 -11.62 -6.39 12.22
CA TYR A 119 -10.40 -6.64 11.46
C TYR A 119 -9.38 -7.40 12.32
N GLY A 120 -9.23 -8.69 12.00
CA GLY A 120 -8.16 -9.57 12.47
C GLY A 120 -8.22 -10.00 13.96
N PRO A 121 -7.20 -10.71 14.44
CA PRO A 121 -7.11 -11.21 15.82
C PRO A 121 -6.99 -10.07 16.84
N PRO A 122 -7.07 -10.34 18.17
CA PRO A 122 -6.82 -9.32 19.18
C PRO A 122 -5.43 -8.70 19.01
N MET A 123 -5.40 -7.47 18.50
CA MET A 123 -4.22 -6.65 18.26
C MET A 123 -4.55 -5.19 18.58
N CYS A 124 -3.53 -4.31 18.58
CA CYS A 124 -3.73 -2.89 18.82
C CYS A 124 -4.61 -2.24 17.74
N ASP A 125 -5.35 -1.20 18.14
CA ASP A 125 -6.33 -0.55 17.27
C ASP A 125 -5.69 0.13 16.06
N LEU A 126 -4.44 0.61 16.17
CA LEU A 126 -3.68 1.13 15.02
C LEU A 126 -3.45 0.06 13.95
N LEU A 127 -3.05 -1.14 14.35
CA LEU A 127 -2.83 -2.22 13.40
C LEU A 127 -4.13 -2.65 12.72
N ARG A 128 -5.25 -2.68 13.47
CA ARG A 128 -6.59 -2.90 12.89
C ARG A 128 -6.95 -1.83 11.88
N MET A 129 -6.67 -0.57 12.20
CA MET A 129 -6.91 0.56 11.29
C MET A 129 -6.08 0.43 10.02
N HIS A 130 -4.77 0.15 10.14
CA HIS A 130 -3.90 -0.09 8.98
C HIS A 130 -4.41 -1.24 8.10
N ILE A 131 -4.81 -2.34 8.71
CA ILE A 131 -5.38 -3.49 8.00
C ILE A 131 -6.67 -3.10 7.28
N CYS A 132 -7.57 -2.35 7.93
CA CYS A 132 -8.79 -1.87 7.28
C CYS A 132 -8.46 -1.04 6.05
N ILE A 133 -7.58 -0.04 6.17
CA ILE A 133 -7.17 0.84 5.06
C ILE A 133 -6.58 0.01 3.91
N PHE A 134 -5.71 -0.96 4.23
CA PHE A 134 -5.12 -1.85 3.24
C PHE A 134 -6.16 -2.70 2.50
N TYR A 135 -7.19 -3.20 3.20
CA TYR A 135 -8.30 -3.91 2.57
C TYR A 135 -9.07 -3.01 1.60
N GLN A 136 -9.38 -1.78 1.99
CA GLN A 136 -10.08 -0.84 1.10
C GLN A 136 -9.28 -0.56 -0.17
N PHE A 137 -7.96 -0.37 -0.04
CA PHE A 137 -7.07 -0.18 -1.18
C PHE A 137 -7.14 -1.36 -2.17
N ARG A 138 -7.06 -2.59 -1.64
CA ARG A 138 -7.13 -3.82 -2.44
C ARG A 138 -8.47 -3.98 -3.13
N ASP A 139 -9.58 -3.72 -2.44
CA ASP A 139 -10.91 -3.96 -2.99
C ASP A 139 -11.31 -2.90 -4.03
N VAL A 140 -10.97 -1.63 -3.80
CA VAL A 140 -11.16 -0.57 -4.82
C VAL A 140 -10.30 -0.88 -6.05
N SER A 141 -9.05 -1.31 -5.88
CA SER A 141 -8.17 -1.67 -7.00
C SER A 141 -8.76 -2.78 -7.87
N LYS A 142 -9.33 -3.83 -7.27
CA LYS A 142 -10.01 -4.90 -8.03
C LYS A 142 -11.21 -4.40 -8.82
N ILE A 143 -12.01 -3.51 -8.22
CA ILE A 143 -13.18 -2.94 -8.89
C ILE A 143 -12.74 -2.12 -10.10
N VAL A 144 -11.75 -1.23 -9.93
CA VAL A 144 -11.23 -0.39 -11.01
C VAL A 144 -10.70 -1.25 -12.16
N VAL A 145 -9.89 -2.27 -11.86
CA VAL A 145 -9.37 -3.20 -12.87
C VAL A 145 -10.50 -3.92 -13.60
N THR A 146 -11.49 -4.44 -12.88
CA THR A 146 -12.63 -5.16 -13.47
C THR A 146 -13.46 -4.26 -14.39
N LEU A 147 -13.72 -3.01 -13.98
CA LEU A 147 -14.46 -2.04 -14.79
C LEU A 147 -13.70 -1.66 -16.07
N ILE A 148 -12.37 -1.52 -15.99
CA ILE A 148 -11.53 -1.27 -17.16
C ILE A 148 -11.64 -2.45 -18.14
N PHE A 149 -11.45 -3.69 -17.68
CA PHE A 149 -11.58 -4.87 -18.53
C PHE A 149 -12.97 -5.01 -19.16
N ALA A 150 -14.04 -4.74 -18.40
CA ALA A 150 -15.40 -4.76 -18.92
C ALA A 150 -15.62 -3.70 -20.03
N LYS A 151 -15.05 -2.50 -19.87
CA LYS A 151 -15.15 -1.42 -20.87
C LYS A 151 -14.38 -1.72 -22.16
N PHE A 152 -13.27 -2.46 -22.08
CA PHE A 152 -12.50 -2.88 -23.25
C PHE A 152 -13.18 -4.01 -24.04
N ASN A 153 -13.79 -4.99 -23.36
CA ASN A 153 -14.47 -6.12 -24.01
C ASN A 153 -15.75 -5.73 -24.75
N HIS A 154 -16.36 -4.58 -24.43
CA HIS A 154 -17.61 -4.13 -25.08
C HIS A 154 -17.39 -3.33 -26.37
N LYS A 155 -16.12 -3.10 -26.77
CA LYS A 155 -15.73 -2.31 -27.95
C LYS A 155 -15.13 -3.12 -29.10
N THR A 156 -15.09 -4.44 -28.99
CA THR A 156 -14.77 -5.40 -30.08
C THR A 156 -16.02 -6.07 -30.57
#